data_AF-A0A1F0TRG4-F1
#
_entry.id   AF-A0A1F0TRG4-F1
#
_cell.length_a   1.000
_cell.length_b   1.000
_cell.length_c   1.000
_cell.angle_alpha   90.00
_cell.angle_beta   90.00
_cell.angle_gamma   90.00
#
_symmetry.space_group_name_H-M   'P 1'
#
loop_
_entity.id
_entity.type
_entity.pdbx_description
1 polymer ?
#
loop_
_entity_poly.entity_id
_entity_poly.type
_entity_poly.pdbx_seq_one_letter_code
_entity_poly.pdbx_strand_id
1 'polypeptide(L)' 'MTWQRILGLGFLAGIGFTMSMFVTMLAFTSPEHAIQSKIGIFAASILGGIVGYIILRRPSHSSKKRT' A
#
# COMPACT_ATOMS: atom_id res chain seq x y z
N MET A 1 9.67 -7.12 -17.36
CA MET A 1 8.96 -6.47 -16.22
C MET A 1 8.36 -5.17 -16.74
N THR A 2 7.03 -5.05 -16.84
CA THR A 2 6.39 -3.81 -17.33
C THR A 2 6.31 -2.77 -16.21
N TRP A 3 6.45 -1.48 -16.54
CA TRP A 3 6.33 -0.38 -15.58
C TRP A 3 5.04 -0.42 -14.72
N GLN A 4 3.93 -0.90 -15.30
CA GLN A 4 2.68 -1.12 -14.58
C GLN A 4 2.81 -2.17 -13.45
N ARG A 5 3.60 -3.23 -13.66
CA ARG A 5 3.85 -4.24 -12.62
C ARG A 5 4.72 -3.69 -11.51
N ILE A 6 5.74 -2.88 -11.83
CA ILE A 6 6.60 -2.23 -10.82
C ILE A 6 5.78 -1.28 -9.94
N LEU A 7 4.90 -0.48 -10.55
CA LEU A 7 3.97 0.38 -9.81
C LEU A 7 3.02 -0.42 -8.93
N GLY A 8 2.38 -1.48 -9.47
CA GLY A 8 1.50 -2.35 -8.69
C GLY A 8 2.23 -3.02 -7.52
N LEU A 9 3.44 -3.53 -7.75
CA LEU A 9 4.28 -4.11 -6.71
C LEU A 9 4.67 -3.09 -5.63
N GLY A 10 4.93 -1.83 -6.02
CA GLY A 10 5.22 -0.74 -5.09
C GLY A 10 4.04 -0.43 -4.17
N PHE A 11 2.81 -0.42 -4.69
CA PHE A 11 1.60 -0.27 -3.87
C PHE A 11 1.42 -1.43 -2.89
N LEU A 12 1.70 -2.68 -3.30
CA LEU A 12 1.67 -3.83 -2.39
C LEU A 12 2.81 -3.78 -1.35
N ALA A 13 4.01 -3.36 -1.76
CA ALA A 13 5.16 -3.23 -0.85
C ALA A 13 4.94 -2.14 0.21
N GLY A 14 4.11 -1.14 -0.08
CA GLY A 14 3.70 -0.09 0.87
C GLY A 14 2.72 -0.56 1.95
N ILE A 15 2.26 -1.81 1.94
CA ILE A 15 1.37 -2.37 2.97
C ILE A 15 2.21 -2.67 4.23
N GLY A 16 2.44 -1.64 5.04
CA GLY A 16 3.30 -1.69 6.22
C GLY A 16 2.54 -1.87 7.52
N PHE A 17 1.53 -2.73 7.60
CA PHE A 17 0.62 -2.85 8.75
C PHE A 17 1.35 -2.92 10.11
N THR A 18 2.26 -3.89 10.26
CA THR A 18 3.03 -4.10 11.50
C THR A 18 4.03 -2.97 11.76
N MET A 19 4.73 -2.50 10.74
CA MET A 19 5.71 -1.42 10.86
C MET A 19 5.07 -0.07 11.18
N SER A 20 3.90 0.22 10.60
CA SER A 20 3.16 1.47 10.82
C SER A 20 2.50 1.50 12.21
N MET A 21 2.02 0.35 12.70
CA MET A 21 1.56 0.24 14.09
C MET A 21 2.69 0.47 15.09
N PHE A 22 3.88 -0.07 14.81
CA PHE A 22 5.05 0.19 15.64
C PHE A 22 5.38 1.68 15.70
N VAL A 23 5.41 2.37 14.56
CA VAL A 23 5.60 3.82 14.49
C VAL A 23 4.52 4.57 15.28
N THR A 24 3.26 4.13 15.19
CA THR A 24 2.15 4.75 15.95
C THR A 24 2.35 4.66 17.46
N MET A 25 2.85 3.52 17.95
CA MET A 25 3.12 3.33 19.38
C MET A 25 4.27 4.20 19.89
N LEU A 26 5.23 4.55 19.02
CA LEU A 26 6.32 5.48 19.35
C LEU A 26 5.93 6.95 19.19
N ALA A 27 5.02 7.26 18.25
CA ALA A 27 4.65 8.63 17.89
C ALA A 27 3.62 9.24 18.86
N PHE A 28 2.73 8.44 19.44
CA PHE A 28 1.63 8.94 20.28
C PHE A 28 1.65 8.32 21.67
N THR A 29 1.68 9.17 22.69
CA THR A 29 1.57 8.79 24.10
C THR A 29 0.11 8.80 24.60
N SER A 30 -0.76 9.60 23.98
CA SER A 30 -2.19 9.62 24.29
C SER A 30 -2.94 8.46 23.61
N PRO A 31 -3.75 7.67 24.34
CA PRO A 31 -4.42 6.50 23.79
C PRO A 31 -5.44 6.82 22.68
N GLU A 32 -6.10 7.98 22.72
CA GLU A 32 -7.10 8.36 21.71
C GLU A 32 -6.49 8.56 20.31
N HIS A 33 -5.37 9.28 20.21
CA HIS A 33 -4.68 9.48 18.94
C HIS A 33 -4.07 8.18 18.39
N ALA A 34 -3.61 7.29 19.27
CA ALA A 34 -3.12 5.98 18.88
C ALA A 34 -4.23 5.11 18.26
N ILE A 35 -5.45 5.17 18.81
CA ILE A 35 -6.61 4.43 18.27
C ILE A 35 -6.99 4.98 16.89
N GLN A 36 -7.11 6.30 16.74
CA GLN A 36 -7.43 6.92 15.44
C GLN A 36 -6.39 6.57 14.36
N SER A 37 -5.10 6.60 14.72
CA SER A 37 -4.01 6.27 13.81
C SER A 37 -4.05 4.82 13.35
N LYS A 38 -4.35 3.87 14.25
CA LYS A 38 -4.51 2.45 13.89
C LYS A 38 -5.61 2.27 12.85
N ILE A 39 -6.76 2.91 13.05
CA ILE A 39 -7.88 2.85 12.10
C ILE A 39 -7.46 3.41 10.73
N GLY A 40 -6.74 4.54 10.72
CA GLY A 40 -6.16 5.12 9.50
C GLY A 40 -5.20 4.17 8.77
N ILE A 41 -4.30 3.51 9.50
CA ILE A 41 -3.35 2.54 8.94
C ILE A 41 -4.07 1.35 8.32
N PHE A 42 -5.10 0.82 9.00
CA PHE A 42 -5.93 -0.25 8.45
C PHE A 42 -6.61 0.17 7.15
N ALA A 43 -7.28 1.33 7.16
CA ALA A 43 -7.97 1.87 5.99
C ALA A 43 -7.00 2.09 4.81
N ALA A 44 -5.85 2.71 5.05
CA ALA A 44 -4.83 2.95 4.04
C ALA A 44 -4.23 1.65 3.49
N SER A 45 -3.98 0.65 4.34
CA SER A 45 -3.46 -0.66 3.94
C SER A 45 -4.43 -1.43 3.06
N ILE A 46 -5.73 -1.43 3.41
CA ILE A 46 -6.77 -2.07 2.61
C ILE A 46 -6.91 -1.36 1.26
N LEU A 47 -6.99 -0.02 1.25
CA LEU A 47 -7.08 0.75 0.01
C LEU A 47 -5.84 0.54 -0.87
N GLY A 48 -4.64 0.58 -0.29
CA GLY A 48 -3.38 0.32 -1.00
C GLY A 48 -3.32 -1.08 -1.59
N GLY A 49 -3.77 -2.10 -0.84
CA GLY A 49 -3.85 -3.48 -1.32
C GLY A 49 -4.87 -3.67 -2.44
N ILE A 50 -6.05 -3.07 -2.33
CA ILE A 50 -7.08 -3.11 -3.39
C ILE A 50 -6.56 -2.41 -4.65
N VAL A 51 -6.01 -1.20 -4.53
CA VAL A 51 -5.48 -0.43 -5.66
C VAL A 51 -4.31 -1.17 -6.32
N GLY A 52 -3.36 -1.66 -5.52
CA GLY A 52 -2.22 -2.43 -6.00
C GLY A 52 -2.64 -3.72 -6.72
N TYR A 53 -3.62 -4.45 -6.16
CA TYR A 53 -4.18 -5.65 -6.78
C TYR A 53 -4.90 -5.33 -8.09
N ILE A 54 -5.72 -4.28 -8.16
CA ILE A 54 -6.40 -3.86 -9.39
C ILE A 54 -5.40 -3.50 -10.48
N ILE A 55 -4.33 -2.76 -10.14
CA ILE A 55 -3.25 -2.41 -11.08
C ILE A 55 -2.56 -3.66 -11.63
N LEU A 56 -2.30 -4.65 -10.76
CA LEU A 56 -1.62 -5.88 -11.15
C LEU A 56 -2.52 -6.86 -11.92
N ARG A 57 -3.83 -6.89 -11.60
CA ARG A 57 -4.83 -7.75 -12.24
C ARG A 57 -5.19 -7.28 -13.64
N ARG A 58 -5.06 -5.98 -13.93
CA ARG A 58 -5.29 -5.48 -15.30
C ARG A 58 -4.24 -6.11 -16.22
N PRO A 59 -4.66 -6.85 -17.28
CA PRO A 59 -3.73 -7.35 -18.26
C PRO A 59 -3.05 -6.14 -18.89
N SER A 60 -1.75 -5.98 -18.58
CA SER A 60 -0.87 -5.05 -19.25
C SER A 60 -0.81 -5.46 -20.73
N HIS A 61 -1.74 -4.97 -21.54
CA HIS A 61 -1.61 -4.98 -23.00
C HIS A 61 -0.60 -3.90 -23.40
N SER A 62 0.61 -4.01 -22.85
CA SER A 62 1.78 -3.27 -23.30
C SER A 62 2.31 -3.99 -24.52
N SER A 63 1.54 -3.92 -25.61
CA SER A 63 2.14 -3.82 -26.93
C SER A 63 3.03 -2.57 -26.93
N LYS A 64 4.33 -2.77 -26.72
CA LYS A 64 5.33 -1.85 -27.25
C LYS A 64 6.58 -2.61 -27.64
N LYS A 65 6.44 -3.24 -28.81
CA LYS A 65 7.43 -3.28 -29.89
C LYS A 65 8.42 -2.10 -29.73
N ARG A 66 9.66 -2.38 -29.36
CA ARG A 66 10.78 -1.47 -29.61
C ARG A 66 11.89 -2.34 -30.20
N THR A 67 12.01 -2.17 -31.51
CA THR A 67 13.10 -2.59 -32.39
C THR A 67 14.46 -2.30 -31.80
#